data_AF-A0A7X8UBH9-F1
#
_entry.id   AF-A0A7X8UBH9-F1
#
_cell.length_a   1.000
_cell.length_b   1.000
_cell.length_c   1.000
_cell.angle_alpha   90.00
_cell.angle_beta   90.00
_cell.angle_gamma   90.00
#
_symmetry.space_group_name_H-M   'P 1'
#
loop_
_entity.id
_entity.type
_entity.pdbx_description
1 polymer ?
#
loop_
_entity_poly.entity_id
_entity_poly.type
_entity_poly.pdbx_seq_one_letter_code
_entity_poly.pdbx_strand_id
1 'polypeptide(L)'
;MNGSDADACAFVDGNTTVPGGAWAVNTIPLWEGGWVEELKVEGSDSSDSVTLEGMQFTLSASPIGGNEGIWSLEAVDLNGSVPMNLGDFVDLIGVLKGGNMFTAYFFDDELIQATGTGTWEITFVNNGGQFPGLSHFSLYLRPDDQVGYTPVPEPSSLLLIGSGILGLGVLGRRMKR
;
A
#
# COMPACT_ATOMS: atom_id res chain seq x y z
N MET A 1 -5.38 9.05 7.11
CA MET A 1 -4.06 9.73 6.96
C MET A 1 -4.32 11.02 6.21
N ASN A 2 -3.34 11.91 5.96
CA ASN A 2 -3.58 13.08 5.08
C ASN A 2 -4.77 13.99 5.52
N GLY A 3 -5.00 14.10 6.83
CA GLY A 3 -6.14 14.84 7.40
C GLY A 3 -7.44 14.03 7.57
N SER A 4 -7.50 12.79 7.06
CA SER A 4 -8.60 11.84 7.27
C SER A 4 -8.38 11.00 8.53
N ASP A 5 -9.48 10.76 9.26
CA ASP A 5 -9.55 9.79 10.35
C ASP A 5 -9.43 8.35 9.82
N ALA A 6 -9.04 7.40 10.68
CA ALA A 6 -9.01 5.99 10.30
C ALA A 6 -10.43 5.41 10.28
N ASP A 7 -10.74 4.63 9.25
CA ASP A 7 -12.04 3.94 9.12
C ASP A 7 -12.21 2.85 10.17
N ALA A 8 -11.11 2.21 10.57
CA ALA A 8 -11.10 1.25 11.65
C ALA A 8 -9.76 1.24 12.40
N CYS A 9 -9.79 0.76 13.65
CA CYS A 9 -8.58 0.54 14.43
C CYS A 9 -8.65 -0.78 15.20
N ALA A 10 -7.49 -1.38 15.45
CA ALA A 10 -7.36 -2.55 16.28
C ALA A 10 -6.17 -2.41 17.22
N PHE A 11 -6.37 -2.91 18.44
CA PHE A 11 -5.32 -3.08 19.43
C PHE A 11 -5.00 -4.57 19.54
N VAL A 12 -3.72 -4.91 19.42
CA VAL A 12 -3.28 -6.31 19.36
C VAL A 12 -2.16 -6.54 20.35
N ASP A 13 -2.37 -7.51 21.24
CA ASP A 13 -1.32 -8.08 22.08
C ASP A 13 -0.54 -9.11 21.26
N GLY A 14 0.72 -8.81 20.98
CA GLY A 14 1.59 -9.63 20.15
C GLY A 14 2.55 -8.84 19.27
N ASN A 15 3.16 -9.56 18.34
CA ASN A 15 4.09 -9.02 17.37
C ASN A 15 3.41 -8.72 16.02
N THR A 16 3.99 -7.84 15.20
CA THR A 16 3.48 -7.58 13.84
C THR A 16 3.70 -8.76 12.88
N THR A 17 4.39 -9.81 13.33
CA THR A 17 4.55 -11.07 12.61
C THR A 17 4.06 -12.23 13.47
N VAL A 18 3.31 -13.15 12.84
CA VAL A 18 2.82 -14.37 13.49
C VAL A 18 3.83 -15.52 13.30
N PRO A 19 3.74 -16.63 14.08
CA PRO A 19 4.56 -17.81 13.85
C PRO A 19 4.46 -18.29 12.39
N GLY A 20 5.62 -18.48 11.75
CA GLY A 20 5.70 -18.77 10.31
C GLY A 20 6.04 -17.55 9.45
N GLY A 21 6.16 -16.35 10.04
CA GLY A 21 6.69 -15.17 9.38
C GLY A 21 5.67 -14.33 8.59
N ALA A 22 4.40 -14.74 8.56
CA ALA A 22 3.34 -13.95 7.96
C ALA A 22 3.07 -12.68 8.77
N TRP A 23 2.63 -11.61 8.09
CA TRP A 23 2.22 -10.38 8.76
C TRP A 23 0.93 -10.57 9.56
N ALA A 24 0.92 -10.08 10.79
CA ALA A 24 -0.24 -10.22 11.67
C ALA A 24 -1.47 -9.49 11.11
N VAL A 25 -1.28 -8.39 10.37
CA VAL A 25 -2.38 -7.64 9.74
C VAL A 25 -3.22 -8.51 8.79
N ASN A 26 -2.61 -9.44 8.06
CA ASN A 26 -3.32 -10.40 7.19
C ASN A 26 -4.13 -11.46 7.96
N THR A 27 -4.00 -11.51 9.28
CA THR A 27 -4.75 -12.45 10.14
C THR A 27 -5.88 -11.76 10.92
N ILE A 28 -5.97 -10.43 10.84
CA ILE A 28 -6.99 -9.64 11.53
C ILE A 28 -8.26 -9.63 10.67
N PRO A 29 -9.38 -10.23 11.13
CA PRO A 29 -10.58 -10.35 10.31
C PRO A 29 -11.20 -9.02 9.88
N LEU A 30 -10.87 -7.93 10.59
CA LEU A 30 -11.44 -6.60 10.37
C LEU A 30 -10.98 -5.93 9.06
N TRP A 31 -9.82 -6.32 8.52
CA TRP A 31 -9.16 -5.57 7.42
C TRP A 31 -9.02 -6.36 6.14
N GLU A 32 -9.64 -7.54 6.12
CA GLU A 32 -9.51 -8.49 5.02
C GLU A 32 -8.03 -8.86 4.76
N GLY A 33 -7.79 -9.89 3.96
CA GLY A 33 -6.43 -10.27 3.59
C GLY A 33 -5.87 -9.37 2.48
N GLY A 34 -4.79 -9.81 1.85
CA GLY A 34 -4.34 -9.22 0.58
C GLY A 34 -3.39 -8.04 0.73
N TRP A 35 -2.84 -7.81 1.93
CA TRP A 35 -1.74 -6.87 2.12
C TRP A 35 -0.49 -7.42 1.43
N VAL A 36 0.07 -6.67 0.47
CA VAL A 36 1.13 -7.13 -0.44
C VAL A 36 2.49 -6.49 -0.19
N GLU A 37 2.51 -5.26 0.33
CA GLU A 37 3.75 -4.53 0.61
C GLU A 37 3.79 -4.01 2.05
N GLU A 38 5.01 -3.86 2.59
CA GLU A 38 5.28 -3.27 3.91
C GLU A 38 6.44 -2.27 3.78
N LEU A 39 6.24 -1.04 4.27
CA LEU A 39 7.33 -0.16 4.69
C LEU A 39 7.48 -0.28 6.19
N LYS A 40 8.70 -0.34 6.70
CA LYS A 40 8.98 -0.37 8.14
C LYS A 40 10.13 0.55 8.51
N VAL A 41 9.84 1.57 9.32
CA VAL A 41 10.85 2.44 9.91
C VAL A 41 11.15 1.95 11.32
N GLU A 42 12.37 1.49 11.58
CA GLU A 42 12.77 0.88 12.85
C GLU A 42 14.23 1.17 13.25
N GLY A 43 14.57 0.90 14.51
CA GLY A 43 15.95 1.04 15.01
C GLY A 43 16.49 2.47 14.89
N SER A 44 17.55 2.65 14.09
CA SER A 44 18.15 3.96 13.78
C SER A 44 17.67 4.57 12.47
N ASP A 45 16.80 3.87 11.75
CA ASP A 45 16.33 4.31 10.45
C ASP A 45 15.31 5.44 10.64
N SER A 46 15.43 6.47 9.81
CA SER A 46 14.49 7.59 9.81
C SER A 46 13.44 7.47 8.71
N SER A 47 13.66 6.57 7.75
CA SER A 47 12.76 6.32 6.63
C SER A 47 12.98 4.96 5.99
N ASP A 48 11.95 4.44 5.32
CA ASP A 48 11.98 3.25 4.46
C ASP A 48 11.13 3.52 3.20
N SER A 49 11.31 2.72 2.14
CA SER A 49 10.63 2.93 0.86
C SER A 49 10.27 1.62 0.15
N VAL A 50 9.11 1.59 -0.50
CA VAL A 50 8.63 0.46 -1.34
C VAL A 50 8.02 0.97 -2.63
N THR A 51 7.85 0.10 -3.63
CA THR A 51 7.15 0.44 -4.88
C THR A 51 5.92 -0.45 -5.05
N LEU A 52 4.76 0.14 -5.32
CA LEU A 52 3.51 -0.54 -5.62
C LEU A 52 2.92 0.04 -6.91
N GLU A 53 2.61 -0.81 -7.89
CA GLU A 53 2.01 -0.44 -9.18
C GLU A 53 2.75 0.66 -9.98
N GLY A 54 4.02 0.93 -9.69
CA GLY A 54 4.81 1.99 -10.32
C GLY A 54 4.82 3.33 -9.57
N MET A 55 4.23 3.37 -8.37
CA MET A 55 4.45 4.45 -7.40
C MET A 55 5.44 4.03 -6.33
N GLN A 56 6.43 4.88 -6.06
CA GLN A 56 7.32 4.72 -4.92
C GLN A 56 6.74 5.46 -3.71
N PHE A 57 6.57 4.73 -2.62
CA PHE A 57 6.20 5.27 -1.32
C PHE A 57 7.46 5.36 -0.45
N THR A 58 7.59 6.44 0.31
CA THR A 58 8.63 6.62 1.31
C THR A 58 8.00 7.04 2.62
N LEU A 59 8.07 6.16 3.63
CA LEU A 59 7.61 6.43 4.98
C LEU A 59 8.77 6.98 5.81
N SER A 60 8.54 8.03 6.58
CA SER A 60 9.45 8.50 7.62
C SER A 60 8.73 8.57 8.96
N ALA A 61 9.46 8.30 10.04
CA ALA A 61 8.96 8.42 11.40
C ALA A 61 10.07 8.86 12.35
N SER A 62 9.79 9.81 13.23
CA SER A 62 10.75 10.30 14.22
C SER A 62 10.06 10.86 15.46
N PRO A 63 10.62 10.61 16.67
CA PRO A 63 11.76 9.76 16.95
C PRO A 63 11.39 8.28 17.05
N ILE A 64 12.23 7.39 16.51
CA ILE A 64 12.19 5.97 16.91
C ILE A 64 12.67 5.85 18.37
N GLY A 65 11.96 5.06 19.16
CA GLY A 65 12.18 4.94 20.60
C GLY A 65 11.46 5.97 21.48
N GLY A 66 10.86 7.02 20.91
CA GLY A 66 9.96 7.93 21.64
C GLY A 66 8.54 7.38 21.73
N ASN A 67 7.70 7.97 22.57
CA ASN A 67 6.28 7.61 22.71
C ASN A 67 5.32 8.55 21.96
N GLU A 68 5.84 9.64 21.39
CA GLU A 68 5.14 10.57 20.51
C GLU A 68 6.11 11.09 19.46
N GLY A 69 5.58 11.57 18.33
CA GLY A 69 6.42 12.12 17.27
C GLY A 69 5.66 12.52 16.01
N ILE A 70 6.41 12.62 14.91
CA ILE A 70 5.92 12.97 13.58
C ILE A 70 6.17 11.83 12.59
N TRP A 71 5.32 11.75 11.58
CA TRP A 71 5.49 10.89 10.42
C TRP A 71 5.29 11.67 9.13
N SER A 72 5.92 11.19 8.04
CA SER A 72 5.61 11.62 6.68
C SER A 72 5.48 10.43 5.76
N LEU A 73 4.60 10.53 4.76
CA LEU A 73 4.50 9.59 3.65
C LEU A 73 4.64 10.39 2.36
N GLU A 74 5.69 10.11 1.61
CA GLU A 74 5.91 10.68 0.28
C GLU A 74 5.54 9.62 -0.78
N ALA A 75 4.81 10.03 -1.82
CA ALA A 75 4.49 9.20 -2.97
C ALA A 75 5.04 9.86 -4.24
N VAL A 76 5.87 9.14 -4.97
CA VAL A 76 6.48 9.59 -6.23
C VAL A 76 6.07 8.63 -7.35
N ASP A 77 5.46 9.18 -8.39
CA ASP A 77 5.15 8.42 -9.59
C ASP A 77 6.43 8.13 -10.39
N LEU A 78 6.72 6.86 -10.66
CA LEU A 78 7.88 6.42 -11.43
C LEU A 78 7.54 6.07 -12.89
N ASN A 79 6.27 6.12 -13.31
CA ASN A 79 5.81 5.69 -14.64
C ASN A 79 6.05 6.71 -15.77
N GLY A 80 6.75 7.82 -15.47
CA GLY A 80 7.32 8.71 -16.48
C GLY A 80 6.27 9.45 -17.32
N SER A 81 6.05 9.02 -18.57
CA SER A 81 5.14 9.70 -19.54
C SER A 81 3.84 8.93 -19.81
N VAL A 82 3.65 7.80 -19.12
CA VAL A 82 2.35 7.10 -19.01
C VAL A 82 1.44 7.95 -18.10
N PRO A 83 0.10 7.93 -18.27
CA PRO A 83 -0.80 8.64 -17.35
C PRO A 83 -0.46 8.34 -15.89
N MET A 84 -0.47 9.39 -15.06
CA MET A 84 -0.05 9.29 -13.67
C MET A 84 -0.91 8.30 -12.89
N ASN A 85 -0.28 7.51 -12.02
CA ASN A 85 -0.95 6.77 -10.95
C ASN A 85 -1.27 7.69 -9.75
N LEU A 86 -0.62 8.86 -9.68
CA LEU A 86 -0.91 9.87 -8.67
C LEU A 86 -2.34 10.39 -8.86
N GLY A 87 -3.17 10.25 -7.82
CA GLY A 87 -4.61 10.51 -7.88
C GLY A 87 -5.49 9.25 -7.86
N ASP A 88 -4.88 8.06 -7.79
CA ASP A 88 -5.58 6.80 -7.50
C ASP A 88 -5.78 6.58 -5.99
N PHE A 89 -6.64 5.61 -5.67
CA PHE A 89 -6.95 5.18 -4.31
C PHE A 89 -6.12 3.95 -3.91
N VAL A 90 -5.73 3.89 -2.64
CA VAL A 90 -5.03 2.75 -2.05
C VAL A 90 -5.55 2.49 -0.65
N ASP A 91 -5.51 1.23 -0.23
CA ASP A 91 -5.78 0.87 1.14
C ASP A 91 -4.48 0.85 1.96
N LEU A 92 -4.56 1.37 3.18
CA LEU A 92 -3.41 1.51 4.07
C LEU A 92 -3.71 0.95 5.46
N ILE A 93 -2.73 0.26 6.06
CA ILE A 93 -2.70 0.06 7.51
C ILE A 93 -1.45 0.70 8.08
N GLY A 94 -1.62 1.74 8.88
CA GLY A 94 -0.56 2.30 9.72
C GLY A 94 -0.46 1.55 11.04
N VAL A 95 0.74 1.07 11.41
CA VAL A 95 0.99 0.30 12.64
C VAL A 95 2.04 0.96 13.50
N LEU A 96 1.67 1.26 14.76
CA LEU A 96 2.58 1.71 15.80
C LEU A 96 2.90 0.54 16.74
N LYS A 97 4.14 0.02 16.66
CA LYS A 97 4.59 -1.09 17.50
C LYS A 97 5.41 -0.58 18.69
N GLY A 98 5.09 -1.06 19.89
CA GLY A 98 5.90 -0.82 21.09
C GLY A 98 5.81 -1.97 22.08
N GLY A 99 6.94 -2.40 22.65
CA GLY A 99 6.95 -3.49 23.64
C GLY A 99 6.37 -4.80 23.08
N ASN A 100 5.32 -5.33 23.72
CA ASN A 100 4.65 -6.58 23.30
C ASN A 100 3.32 -6.37 22.58
N MET A 101 3.01 -5.15 22.15
CA MET A 101 1.71 -4.83 21.57
C MET A 101 1.84 -3.80 20.44
N PHE A 102 0.81 -3.69 19.63
CA PHE A 102 0.67 -2.62 18.64
C PHE A 102 -0.76 -2.12 18.55
N THR A 103 -0.88 -0.88 18.08
CA THR A 103 -2.13 -0.37 17.53
C THR A 103 -1.97 -0.25 16.03
N ALA A 104 -3.01 -0.64 15.30
CA ALA A 104 -3.03 -0.54 13.86
C ALA A 104 -4.33 0.16 13.41
N TYR A 105 -4.19 1.01 12.40
CA TYR A 105 -5.19 1.95 11.91
C TYR A 105 -5.38 1.70 10.43
N PHE A 106 -6.58 1.30 10.06
CA PHE A 106 -6.96 1.03 8.68
C PHE A 106 -7.57 2.28 8.06
N PHE A 107 -7.14 2.56 6.85
CA PHE A 107 -7.65 3.61 6.00
C PHE A 107 -8.03 2.99 4.66
N ASP A 108 -9.31 3.13 4.32
CA ASP A 108 -9.95 2.58 3.14
C ASP A 108 -10.05 3.69 2.08
N ASP A 109 -9.78 3.37 0.81
CA ASP A 109 -9.89 4.34 -0.29
C ASP A 109 -9.15 5.67 -0.03
N GLU A 110 -7.87 5.60 0.35
CA GLU A 110 -7.06 6.81 0.55
C GLU A 110 -6.52 7.34 -0.77
N LEU A 111 -6.87 8.59 -1.10
CA LEU A 111 -6.37 9.27 -2.28
C LEU A 111 -4.87 9.52 -2.16
N ILE A 112 -4.08 8.96 -3.10
CA ILE A 112 -2.64 9.16 -3.10
C ILE A 112 -2.28 10.57 -3.60
N GLN A 113 -1.63 11.30 -2.70
CA GLN A 113 -1.06 12.63 -2.93
C GLN A 113 0.46 12.59 -2.76
N ALA A 114 1.15 13.58 -3.34
CA ALA A 114 2.61 13.59 -3.38
C ALA A 114 3.26 13.52 -1.99
N THR A 115 2.66 14.14 -0.97
CA THR A 115 3.16 14.08 0.40
C THR A 115 2.05 14.27 1.41
N GLY A 116 2.02 13.42 2.43
CA GLY A 116 1.24 13.59 3.66
C GLY A 116 2.14 13.64 4.88
N THR A 117 1.72 14.36 5.91
CA THR A 117 2.42 14.41 7.21
C THR A 117 1.41 14.32 8.35
N GLY A 118 1.89 13.93 9.53
CA GLY A 118 1.07 13.92 10.72
C GLY A 118 1.87 13.67 11.99
N THR A 119 1.15 13.59 13.11
CA THR A 119 1.68 13.20 14.40
C THR A 119 1.25 11.79 14.75
N TRP A 120 2.00 11.14 15.64
CA TRP A 120 1.65 9.86 16.24
C TRP A 120 1.91 9.90 17.74
N GLU A 121 1.16 9.09 18.47
CA GLU A 121 1.30 8.91 19.92
C GLU A 121 0.99 7.45 20.28
N ILE A 122 1.80 6.87 21.16
CA ILE A 122 1.53 5.57 21.77
C ILE A 122 0.69 5.79 23.03
N THR A 123 -0.59 5.39 22.96
CA THR A 123 -1.55 5.54 24.06
C THR A 123 -1.76 4.26 24.88
N PHE A 124 -1.04 3.18 24.55
CA PHE A 124 -1.09 1.90 25.27
C PHE A 124 0.09 1.74 26.24
N VAL A 125 -0.12 0.94 27.29
CA VAL A 125 0.91 0.64 28.30
C VAL A 125 1.47 -0.77 28.13
N ASN A 126 2.78 -0.91 28.28
CA ASN A 126 3.42 -2.22 28.33
C ASN A 126 3.10 -2.96 29.65
N ASN A 127 3.58 -4.20 29.79
CA ASN A 127 3.34 -5.03 30.98
C ASN A 127 3.92 -4.44 32.29
N GLY A 128 4.79 -3.42 32.20
CA GLY A 128 5.31 -2.66 33.33
C GLY A 128 4.51 -1.39 33.67
N GLY A 129 3.37 -1.15 33.01
CA GLY A 129 2.52 0.03 33.23
C GLY A 129 3.09 1.32 32.66
N GLN A 130 4.06 1.25 31.75
CA GLN A 130 4.70 2.40 31.12
C GLN A 130 4.31 2.50 29.66
N PHE A 131 4.24 3.71 29.11
CA PHE A 131 4.17 3.92 27.67
C PHE A 131 5.49 3.44 27.05
N PRO A 132 5.48 2.41 26.20
CA PRO A 132 6.70 1.96 25.55
C PRO A 132 7.16 2.99 24.51
N GLY A 133 8.46 3.01 24.25
CA GLY A 133 8.99 3.66 23.07
C GLY A 133 8.59 2.93 21.78
N LEU A 134 8.40 3.69 20.71
CA LEU A 134 8.12 3.19 19.36
C LEU A 134 9.28 2.31 18.92
N SER A 135 9.01 1.01 18.76
CA SER A 135 9.98 0.04 18.25
C SER A 135 10.10 0.19 16.73
N HIS A 136 8.95 0.33 16.07
CA HIS A 136 8.86 0.63 14.65
C HIS A 136 7.49 1.19 14.26
N PHE A 137 7.46 1.93 13.17
CA PHE A 137 6.25 2.31 12.43
C PHE A 137 6.22 1.51 11.13
N SER A 138 5.22 0.65 10.94
CA SER A 138 4.96 0.01 9.65
C SER A 138 3.79 0.65 8.89
N LEU A 139 3.87 0.67 7.58
CA LEU A 139 2.74 0.91 6.68
C LEU A 139 2.56 -0.32 5.79
N TYR A 140 1.39 -0.94 5.83
CA TYR A 140 1.02 -2.00 4.90
C TYR A 140 0.14 -1.43 3.80
N LEU A 141 0.39 -1.86 2.56
CA LEU A 141 -0.32 -1.36 1.39
C LEU A 141 -0.89 -2.52 0.57
N ARG A 142 -2.03 -2.24 -0.03
CA ARG A 142 -2.57 -3.02 -1.15
C ARG A 142 -3.27 -2.07 -2.13
N PRO A 143 -3.29 -2.37 -3.44
CA PRO A 143 -4.13 -1.65 -4.37
C PRO A 143 -5.59 -1.72 -3.91
N ASP A 144 -6.35 -0.64 -4.08
CA ASP A 144 -7.80 -0.72 -3.93
C ASP A 144 -8.40 -1.49 -5.13
N ASP A 145 -9.22 -2.49 -4.82
CA ASP A 145 -9.92 -3.32 -5.80
C ASP A 145 -11.20 -2.63 -6.36
N GLN A 146 -11.63 -1.48 -5.81
CA GLN A 146 -12.81 -0.72 -6.26
C GLN A 146 -12.54 0.16 -7.49
N VAL A 147 -11.29 0.49 -7.82
CA VAL A 147 -10.99 1.17 -9.09
C VAL A 147 -10.99 0.16 -10.24
N GLY A 148 -12.20 -0.08 -10.75
CA GLY A 148 -12.39 -0.84 -11.98
C GLY A 148 -11.49 -0.31 -13.08
N TYR A 149 -10.49 -1.11 -13.47
CA TYR A 149 -9.78 -0.97 -14.73
C TYR A 149 -10.80 -0.62 -15.83
N THR A 150 -10.81 0.61 -16.32
CA THR A 150 -11.39 0.85 -17.63
C THR A 150 -10.50 0.08 -18.60
N PRO A 151 -11.00 -0.96 -19.31
CA PRO A 151 -10.16 -1.67 -20.25
C PRO A 151 -9.61 -0.64 -21.22
N VAL A 152 -8.29 -0.48 -21.23
CA VAL A 152 -7.62 0.30 -22.26
C VAL A 152 -8.14 -0.27 -23.59
N PRO A 153 -8.81 0.54 -24.45
CA PRO A 153 -9.37 0.01 -25.68
C PRO A 153 -8.26 -0.72 -26.42
N GLU A 154 -8.44 -2.02 -26.63
CA GLU A 154 -7.49 -2.82 -27.40
C GLU A 154 -7.21 -2.06 -28.70
N PRO A 155 -5.94 -1.85 -29.07
CA PRO A 155 -5.63 -1.10 -30.28
C PRO A 155 -6.38 -1.75 -31.44
N SER A 156 -7.15 -0.97 -32.18
CA SER A 156 -7.86 -1.40 -33.39
C SER A 156 -6.95 -2.11 -34.40
N SER A 157 -5.63 -2.02 -34.22
CA SER A 157 -4.59 -2.84 -34.82
C SER A 157 -4.82 -4.36 -34.69
N LEU A 158 -5.33 -4.88 -33.57
CA LEU A 158 -5.63 -6.32 -33.43
C LEU A 158 -6.82 -6.73 -34.33
N LEU A 159 -7.83 -5.87 -34.43
CA LEU A 159 -8.95 -6.08 -35.34
C LEU A 159 -8.51 -5.96 -36.82
N LEU A 160 -7.55 -5.07 -37.12
CA LEU A 160 -6.96 -4.95 -38.47
C LEU A 160 -6.07 -6.15 -38.82
N ILE A 161 -5.29 -6.67 -37.87
CA ILE A 161 -4.48 -7.88 -38.06
C ILE A 161 -5.40 -9.10 -38.27
N GLY A 162 -6.43 -9.25 -37.44
CA GLY A 162 -7.43 -10.31 -37.59
C GLY A 162 -8.16 -10.27 -38.93
N SER A 163 -8.63 -9.09 -39.35
CA SER A 163 -9.31 -8.91 -40.64
C SER A 163 -8.37 -9.02 -41.84
N GLY A 164 -7.13 -8.55 -41.72
CA GLY A 164 -6.09 -8.68 -42.74
C GLY A 164 -5.71 -10.13 -43.03
N ILE A 165 -5.53 -10.94 -41.98
CA ILE A 165 -5.21 -12.38 -42.11
C ILE A 165 -6.39 -13.13 -42.73
N LEU A 166 -7.63 -12.83 -42.32
CA LEU A 166 -8.83 -13.44 -42.91
C LEU A 166 -9.01 -13.06 -44.38
N GLY A 167 -8.80 -11.78 -44.73
CA GLY A 167 -8.87 -11.29 -46.11
C GLY A 167 -7.84 -11.94 -47.04
N LEU A 168 -6.58 -12.05 -46.59
CA LEU A 168 -5.53 -12.74 -47.34
C LEU A 168 -5.79 -14.24 -47.48
N GLY A 169 -6.36 -14.90 -46.47
CA GLY A 169 -6.74 -16.31 -46.53
C GLY A 169 -7.83 -16.63 -47.55
N VAL A 170 -8.81 -15.74 -47.71
CA VAL A 170 -9.89 -15.88 -48.72
C VAL A 170 -9.35 -15.66 -50.13
N LEU A 171 -8.48 -14.66 -50.33
CA LEU A 171 -7.85 -14.39 -51.63
C LEU A 171 -6.91 -15.52 -52.06
N GLY A 172 -6.12 -16.08 -51.14
CA GLY A 172 -5.21 -17.19 -51.43
C GLY A 172 -5.91 -18.49 -51.86
N ARG A 173 -7.14 -18.75 -51.40
CA ARG A 173 -7.94 -19.90 -51.85
C ARG A 173 -8.49 -19.74 -53.26
N ARG A 174 -8.75 -18.51 -53.70
CA ARG A 174 -9.25 -18.23 -55.05
C ARG A 174 -8.20 -18.43 -56.13
N MET A 175 -6.92 -18.26 -55.81
CA MET A 175 -5.82 -18.42 -56.76
C MET A 175 -5.34 -19.88 -56.91
N LYS A 176 -5.81 -20.81 -56.06
CA LYS A 176 -5.47 -22.25 -56.12
C LYS A 176 -6.57 -23.12 -56.77
N ARG A 177 -7.58 -22.52 -57.41
CA ARG A 177 -8.56 -23.21 -58.24
C ARG A 177 -8.39 -22.84 -59.70
#